data_AF-A0A8J8CDV2-F1
#
_entry.id   AF-A0A8J8CDV2-F1
#
_cell.length_a   1.000
_cell.length_b   1.000
_cell.length_c   1.000
_cell.angle_alpha   90.00
_cell.angle_beta   90.00
_cell.angle_gamma   90.00
#
_symmetry.space_group_name_H-M   'P 1'
#
loop_
_entity.id
_entity.type
_entity.pdbx_description
1 polymer ?
#
loop_
_entity_poly.entity_id
_entity_poly.type
_entity_poly.pdbx_seq_one_letter_code
_entity_poly.pdbx_strand_id
1 'polypeptide(L)'
;MTTRFRQLLTATTALTFGLILLGVYTGAIGAGLTCGARWPLCDGWMGLFPANWASFVEWFHRLVAMITGFAIIGSTVAAWRGDYSSRIKYATAVATVVLPVQIFLGANTIVNFGALAQVLHHTAALAILTAMVAATAWSFDAPATTATADTAAESGTDTDATPSSD
;
A
#
# COMPACT_ATOMS: atom_id res chain seq x y z
N MET A 1 7.96 -2.61 16.80
CA MET A 1 6.77 -2.44 15.92
C MET A 1 5.76 -3.56 16.20
N THR A 2 4.46 -3.30 16.16
CA THR A 2 3.44 -4.32 16.51
C THR A 2 3.14 -5.26 15.34
N THR A 3 2.88 -6.53 15.62
CA THR A 3 2.53 -7.54 14.59
C THR A 3 1.29 -7.14 13.79
N ARG A 4 0.28 -6.56 14.46
CA ARG A 4 -0.97 -6.11 13.82
C ARG A 4 -0.73 -5.00 12.79
N PHE A 5 0.16 -4.05 13.06
CA PHE A 5 0.49 -2.98 12.12
C PHE A 5 1.22 -3.51 10.88
N ARG A 6 2.19 -4.42 11.07
CA ARG A 6 2.87 -5.11 9.96
C ARG A 6 1.88 -5.87 9.09
N GLN A 7 0.96 -6.63 9.69
CA GLN A 7 -0.10 -7.34 8.97
C GLN A 7 -0.98 -6.39 8.17
N LEU A 8 -1.36 -5.24 8.74
CA LEU A 8 -2.16 -4.23 8.02
C LEU A 8 -1.43 -3.69 6.79
N LEU A 9 -0.15 -3.31 6.92
CA LEU A 9 0.65 -2.82 5.79
C LEU A 9 0.85 -3.88 4.70
N THR A 10 1.18 -5.11 5.11
CA THR A 10 1.34 -6.23 4.17
C THR A 10 0.02 -6.55 3.45
N ALA A 11 -1.10 -6.60 4.17
CA ALA A 11 -2.42 -6.85 3.58
C ALA A 11 -2.82 -5.73 2.61
N THR A 12 -2.60 -4.47 2.98
CA THR A 12 -2.91 -3.32 2.12
C THR A 12 -2.04 -3.31 0.86
N THR A 13 -0.76 -3.67 0.99
CA THR A 13 0.16 -3.78 -0.15
C THR A 13 -0.26 -4.90 -1.10
N ALA A 14 -0.57 -6.09 -0.57
CA ALA A 14 -1.04 -7.22 -1.36
C ALA A 14 -2.37 -6.92 -2.06
N LEU A 15 -3.29 -6.25 -1.37
CA LEU A 15 -4.57 -5.82 -1.92
C LEU A 15 -4.37 -4.79 -3.05
N THR A 16 -3.46 -3.82 -2.86
CA THR A 16 -3.11 -2.83 -3.90
C THR A 16 -2.52 -3.50 -5.14
N PHE A 17 -1.62 -4.46 -4.96
CA PHE A 17 -1.06 -5.22 -6.07
C PHE A 17 -2.12 -6.05 -6.80
N GLY A 18 -2.97 -6.77 -6.07
CA GLY A 18 -4.09 -7.52 -6.65
C GLY A 18 -5.07 -6.62 -7.41
N LEU A 19 -5.36 -5.41 -6.89
CA LEU A 19 -6.20 -4.42 -7.55
C LEU A 19 -5.59 -3.95 -8.88
N ILE A 20 -4.27 -3.75 -8.96
CA ILE A 20 -3.58 -3.39 -10.20
C ILE A 20 -3.75 -4.50 -11.24
N LEU A 21 -3.54 -5.77 -10.87
CA LEU A 21 -3.73 -6.90 -11.78
C LEU A 21 -5.19 -7.01 -12.27
N LEU A 22 -6.16 -6.80 -11.37
CA LEU A 22 -7.57 -6.75 -11.72
C LEU A 22 -7.88 -5.57 -12.67
N GLY A 23 -7.25 -4.42 -12.47
CA GLY A 23 -7.36 -3.25 -13.35
C GLY A 23 -6.80 -3.51 -14.75
N VAL A 24 -5.62 -4.14 -14.85
CA VAL A 24 -5.03 -4.58 -16.12
C VAL A 24 -5.99 -5.52 -16.86
N TYR A 25 -6.57 -6.49 -16.17
CA TYR A 25 -7.56 -7.39 -16.74
C TYR A 25 -8.82 -6.64 -17.23
N THR A 26 -9.35 -5.72 -16.42
CA THR A 26 -10.51 -4.88 -16.75
C THR A 26 -10.26 -4.07 -18.03
N GLY A 27 -9.08 -3.47 -18.17
CA GLY A 27 -8.67 -2.74 -19.36
C GLY A 27 -8.51 -3.65 -20.59
N ALA A 28 -7.91 -4.83 -20.41
CA ALA A 28 -7.64 -5.79 -21.49
C ALA A 28 -8.92 -6.33 -22.15
N ILE A 29 -9.97 -6.57 -21.36
CA ILE A 29 -11.26 -7.05 -21.88
C ILE A 29 -12.20 -5.91 -22.30
N GLY A 30 -11.76 -4.64 -22.22
CA GLY A 30 -12.59 -3.48 -22.54
C GLY A 30 -13.76 -3.25 -21.59
N ALA A 31 -13.74 -3.86 -20.39
CA ALA A 31 -14.83 -3.79 -19.43
C ALA A 31 -15.12 -2.35 -18.97
N GLY A 32 -14.10 -1.48 -18.93
CA GLY A 32 -14.24 -0.05 -18.57
C GLY A 32 -15.22 0.77 -19.42
N LEU A 33 -15.67 0.24 -20.56
CA LEU A 33 -16.60 0.92 -21.47
C LEU A 33 -18.05 0.44 -21.28
N THR A 34 -18.28 -0.63 -20.52
CA THR A 34 -19.60 -1.28 -20.44
C THR A 34 -20.50 -0.67 -19.38
N CYS A 35 -19.94 -0.02 -18.35
CA CYS A 35 -20.74 0.77 -17.40
C CYS A 35 -21.29 2.10 -17.99
N GLY A 36 -21.09 2.37 -19.29
CA GLY A 36 -21.67 3.51 -20.00
C GLY A 36 -21.24 4.88 -19.46
N ALA A 37 -19.95 5.03 -19.12
CA ALA A 37 -19.37 6.23 -18.51
C ALA A 37 -20.03 6.68 -17.20
N ARG A 38 -20.82 5.82 -16.55
CA ARG A 38 -21.39 6.09 -15.23
C ARG A 38 -20.29 5.94 -14.19
N TRP A 39 -20.18 6.94 -13.31
CA TRP A 39 -19.25 6.95 -12.20
C TRP A 39 -19.82 7.82 -11.08
N PRO A 40 -19.80 7.38 -9.81
CA PRO A 40 -19.12 6.20 -9.27
C PRO A 40 -19.87 4.86 -9.46
N LEU A 41 -21.17 4.91 -9.78
CA LEU A 41 -22.00 3.72 -10.02
C LEU A 41 -21.79 3.12 -11.42
N CYS A 42 -22.16 1.85 -11.62
CA CYS A 42 -22.14 1.15 -12.93
C CYS A 42 -23.56 1.01 -13.51
N ASP A 43 -23.74 0.28 -14.62
CA ASP A 43 -25.05 -0.07 -15.19
C ASP A 43 -25.76 -1.17 -14.37
N GLY A 44 -27.11 -1.10 -14.26
CA GLY A 44 -27.92 -2.03 -13.47
C GLY A 44 -29.02 -1.38 -12.62
N TRP A 45 -29.87 -2.18 -11.95
CA TRP A 45 -30.84 -1.66 -10.97
C TRP A 45 -30.09 -0.96 -9.82
N MET A 46 -30.32 0.35 -9.66
CA MET A 46 -29.58 1.23 -8.75
C MET A 46 -28.05 1.27 -8.99
N GLY A 47 -27.55 0.75 -10.11
CA GLY A 47 -26.12 0.62 -10.42
C GLY A 47 -25.37 -0.46 -9.62
N LEU A 48 -26.09 -1.41 -9.00
CA LEU A 48 -25.53 -2.53 -8.21
C LEU A 48 -25.56 -3.89 -8.91
N PHE A 49 -26.33 -4.05 -9.99
CA PHE A 49 -26.54 -5.35 -10.66
C PHE A 49 -26.03 -5.29 -12.11
N PRO A 50 -24.80 -5.76 -12.37
CA PRO A 50 -24.19 -5.70 -13.69
C PRO A 50 -25.01 -6.47 -14.73
N ALA A 51 -25.23 -5.85 -15.89
CA ALA A 51 -26.06 -6.44 -16.94
C ALA A 51 -25.38 -7.63 -17.66
N ASN A 52 -24.04 -7.69 -17.62
CA ASN A 52 -23.23 -8.70 -18.29
C ASN A 52 -21.89 -8.90 -17.56
N TRP A 53 -21.11 -9.88 -18.00
CA TRP A 53 -19.83 -10.24 -17.39
C TRP A 53 -18.81 -9.09 -17.37
N ALA A 54 -18.68 -8.33 -18.46
CA ALA A 54 -17.73 -7.21 -18.54
C ALA A 54 -18.11 -6.09 -17.56
N SER A 55 -19.39 -5.73 -17.47
CA SER A 55 -19.89 -4.79 -16.45
C SER A 55 -19.64 -5.28 -15.03
N PHE A 56 -19.74 -6.60 -14.79
CA PHE A 56 -19.42 -7.18 -13.49
C PHE A 56 -17.94 -7.01 -13.13
N VAL A 57 -17.04 -7.24 -14.08
CA VAL A 57 -15.60 -7.07 -13.87
C VAL A 57 -15.26 -5.61 -13.52
N GLU A 58 -15.82 -4.64 -14.25
CA GLU A 58 -15.58 -3.22 -13.95
C GLU A 58 -16.16 -2.83 -12.58
N TRP A 59 -17.40 -3.23 -12.29
CA TRP A 59 -18.01 -2.99 -10.99
C TRP A 59 -17.20 -3.61 -9.84
N PHE A 60 -16.72 -4.83 -10.02
CA PHE A 60 -15.90 -5.54 -9.04
C PHE A 60 -14.55 -4.85 -8.84
N HIS A 61 -13.90 -4.38 -9.91
CA HIS A 61 -12.70 -3.56 -9.81
C HIS A 61 -12.95 -2.30 -8.96
N ARG A 62 -14.05 -1.57 -9.19
CA ARG A 62 -14.42 -0.38 -8.41
C ARG A 62 -14.68 -0.70 -6.93
N LEU A 63 -15.35 -1.82 -6.64
CA LEU A 63 -15.60 -2.27 -5.28
C LEU A 63 -14.27 -2.54 -4.54
N VAL A 64 -13.38 -3.31 -5.16
CA VAL A 64 -12.06 -3.61 -4.58
C VAL A 64 -11.23 -2.34 -4.44
N ALA A 65 -11.32 -1.40 -5.40
CA ALA A 65 -10.65 -0.09 -5.32
C ALA A 65 -11.10 0.72 -4.10
N MET A 66 -12.40 0.77 -3.80
CA MET A 66 -12.92 1.44 -2.61
C MET A 66 -12.37 0.82 -1.31
N ILE A 67 -12.42 -0.51 -1.19
CA ILE A 67 -11.90 -1.23 -0.01
C ILE A 67 -10.40 -0.94 0.16
N THR A 68 -9.64 -0.97 -0.94
CA THR A 68 -8.21 -0.68 -0.95
C THR A 68 -7.92 0.75 -0.54
N GLY A 69 -8.69 1.72 -1.04
CA GLY A 69 -8.56 3.12 -0.67
C GLY A 69 -8.73 3.35 0.83
N PHE A 70 -9.76 2.73 1.44
CA PHE A 70 -9.94 2.78 2.90
C PHE A 70 -8.82 2.09 3.67
N ALA A 71 -8.28 0.96 3.16
CA ALA A 71 -7.14 0.29 3.78
C ALA A 71 -5.86 1.15 3.74
N ILE A 72 -5.62 1.91 2.67
CA ILE A 72 -4.51 2.87 2.56
C ILE A 72 -4.67 4.01 3.57
N ILE A 73 -5.87 4.60 3.66
CA ILE A 73 -6.16 5.65 4.64
C ILE A 73 -5.99 5.10 6.06
N GLY A 74 -6.54 3.92 6.35
CA GLY A 74 -6.41 3.26 7.64
C GLY A 74 -4.96 2.95 8.02
N SER A 75 -4.15 2.51 7.06
CA SER A 75 -2.70 2.31 7.22
C SER A 75 -1.99 3.61 7.60
N THR A 76 -2.34 4.72 6.95
CA THR A 76 -1.78 6.05 7.26
C THR A 76 -2.21 6.52 8.64
N VAL A 77 -3.49 6.42 8.99
CA VAL A 77 -3.99 6.78 10.33
C VAL A 77 -3.29 5.96 11.41
N ALA A 78 -3.14 4.65 11.21
CA ALA A 78 -2.41 3.78 12.14
C ALA A 78 -0.92 4.17 12.25
N ALA A 79 -0.28 4.51 11.13
CA ALA A 79 1.12 4.92 11.10
C ALA A 79 1.36 6.22 11.87
N TRP A 80 0.42 7.17 11.79
CA TRP A 80 0.52 8.49 12.42
C TRP A 80 0.08 8.51 13.87
N ARG A 81 -0.81 7.58 14.29
CA ARG A 81 -1.15 7.36 15.70
C ARG A 81 -0.09 6.59 16.46
N GLY A 82 0.72 5.79 15.76
CA GLY A 82 1.83 5.05 16.35
C GLY A 82 3.12 5.86 16.43
N ASP A 83 4.00 5.44 17.35
CA ASP A 83 5.36 5.93 17.42
C ASP A 83 6.27 5.16 16.44
N TYR A 84 6.07 5.41 15.15
CA TYR A 84 6.85 4.81 14.06
C TYR A 84 7.72 5.84 13.35
N SER A 85 8.74 5.35 12.63
CA SER A 85 9.71 6.18 11.92
C SER A 85 9.04 7.11 10.90
N SER A 86 9.61 8.30 10.73
CA SER A 86 9.09 9.30 9.78
C SER A 86 9.04 8.77 8.35
N ARG A 87 9.93 7.84 7.98
CA ARG A 87 9.93 7.17 6.66
C ARG A 87 8.61 6.45 6.38
N ILE A 88 8.10 5.68 7.33
CA ILE A 88 6.81 4.96 7.20
C ILE A 88 5.64 5.95 7.16
N LYS A 89 5.67 6.99 8.00
CA LYS A 89 4.65 8.04 8.04
C LYS A 89 4.56 8.80 6.72
N TYR A 90 5.69 9.18 6.13
CA TYR A 90 5.73 9.88 4.84
C TYR A 90 5.36 8.97 3.67
N ALA A 91 5.81 7.72 3.64
CA ALA A 91 5.42 6.78 2.58
C ALA A 91 3.90 6.54 2.56
N THR A 92 3.30 6.26 3.72
CA THR A 92 1.84 6.09 3.82
C THR A 92 1.08 7.38 3.48
N ALA A 93 1.61 8.56 3.85
CA ALA A 93 1.06 9.85 3.45
C ALA A 93 1.11 10.07 1.92
N VAL A 94 2.22 9.74 1.25
CA VAL A 94 2.33 9.81 -0.21
C VAL A 94 1.28 8.94 -0.88
N ALA A 95 1.12 7.68 -0.45
CA ALA A 95 0.08 6.80 -0.97
C ALA A 95 -1.32 7.42 -0.83
N THR A 96 -1.62 8.02 0.32
CA THR A 96 -2.92 8.68 0.59
C THR A 96 -3.13 9.94 -0.24
N VAL A 97 -2.09 10.74 -0.48
CA VAL A 97 -2.16 11.97 -1.28
C VAL A 97 -2.30 11.66 -2.78
N VAL A 98 -1.66 10.59 -3.26
CA VAL A 98 -1.79 10.15 -4.66
C VAL A 98 -3.14 9.48 -4.92
N LEU A 99 -3.78 8.90 -3.90
CA LEU A 99 -5.06 8.20 -4.04
C LEU A 99 -6.19 9.06 -4.69
N PRO A 100 -6.43 10.32 -4.31
CA PRO A 100 -7.37 11.18 -5.03
C PRO A 100 -7.05 11.33 -6.52
N VAL A 101 -5.77 11.50 -6.88
CA VAL A 101 -5.33 11.58 -8.27
C VAL A 101 -5.64 10.27 -9.00
N GLN A 102 -5.37 9.13 -8.36
CA GLN A 102 -5.68 7.81 -8.89
C GLN A 102 -7.17 7.63 -9.17
N ILE A 103 -8.03 8.12 -8.27
CA ILE A 103 -9.49 8.07 -8.42
C ILE A 103 -9.93 8.87 -9.65
N PHE A 104 -9.43 10.10 -9.82
CA PHE A 104 -9.75 10.94 -10.98
C PHE A 104 -9.21 10.36 -12.29
N LEU A 105 -7.99 9.83 -12.28
CA LEU A 105 -7.44 9.15 -13.46
C LEU A 105 -8.21 7.87 -13.80
N GLY A 106 -8.72 7.15 -12.80
CA GLY A 106 -9.60 6.00 -13.01
C GLY A 106 -10.96 6.38 -13.59
N ALA A 107 -11.57 7.48 -13.14
CA ALA A 107 -12.75 8.03 -13.79
C ALA A 107 -12.44 8.51 -15.22
N ASN A 108 -11.23 9.00 -15.48
CA ASN A 108 -10.84 9.42 -16.83
C ASN A 108 -10.71 8.24 -17.81
N THR A 109 -10.34 7.03 -17.35
CA THR A 109 -10.19 5.87 -18.26
C THR A 109 -11.49 5.44 -18.91
N ILE A 110 -12.64 5.75 -18.31
CA ILE A 110 -13.96 5.37 -18.85
C ILE A 110 -14.57 6.46 -19.76
N VAL A 111 -14.15 7.72 -19.64
CA VAL A 111 -14.62 8.84 -20.48
C VAL A 111 -13.68 9.15 -21.65
N ASN A 112 -12.37 8.97 -21.44
CA ASN A 112 -11.31 9.27 -22.40
C ASN A 112 -10.43 8.03 -22.60
N PHE A 113 -11.04 6.89 -22.91
CA PHE A 113 -10.34 5.61 -23.03
C PHE A 113 -9.25 5.67 -24.11
N GLY A 114 -8.03 5.30 -23.75
CA GLY A 114 -6.89 5.29 -24.66
C GLY A 114 -5.57 5.07 -23.93
N ALA A 115 -4.49 4.89 -24.69
CA ALA A 115 -3.17 4.56 -24.16
C ALA A 115 -2.69 5.58 -23.11
N LEU A 116 -2.86 6.87 -23.37
CA LEU A 116 -2.44 7.92 -22.43
C LEU A 116 -3.20 7.86 -21.10
N ALA A 117 -4.53 7.72 -21.14
CA ALA A 117 -5.34 7.61 -19.92
C ALA A 117 -4.95 6.37 -19.10
N GLN A 118 -4.73 5.23 -19.78
CA GLN A 118 -4.29 4.00 -19.16
C GLN A 118 -2.91 4.14 -18.53
N VAL A 119 -1.94 4.69 -19.25
CA VAL A 119 -0.57 4.89 -18.73
C VAL A 119 -0.59 5.79 -17.50
N LEU A 120 -1.26 6.95 -17.56
CA LEU A 120 -1.36 7.86 -16.41
C LEU A 120 -1.98 7.16 -15.18
N HIS A 121 -3.09 6.45 -15.38
CA HIS A 121 -3.76 5.70 -14.33
C HIS A 121 -2.86 4.60 -13.72
N HIS A 122 -2.13 3.86 -14.54
CA HIS A 122 -1.23 2.80 -14.05
C HIS A 122 0.01 3.38 -13.37
N THR A 123 0.57 4.49 -13.87
CA THR A 123 1.71 5.17 -13.24
C THR A 123 1.37 5.66 -11.84
N ALA A 124 0.21 6.28 -11.65
CA ALA A 124 -0.25 6.71 -10.33
C ALA A 124 -0.54 5.51 -9.41
N ALA A 125 -1.09 4.40 -9.93
CA ALA A 125 -1.27 3.16 -9.18
C ALA A 125 0.06 2.58 -8.69
N LEU A 126 1.07 2.56 -9.55
CA LEU A 126 2.41 2.09 -9.21
C LEU A 126 3.08 2.98 -8.18
N ALA A 127 2.90 4.30 -8.23
CA ALA A 127 3.40 5.21 -7.21
C ALA A 127 2.80 4.90 -5.82
N ILE A 128 1.50 4.61 -5.75
CA ILE A 128 0.83 4.16 -4.51
C ILE A 128 1.43 2.83 -4.04
N LEU A 129 1.56 1.86 -4.95
CA LEU A 129 2.12 0.55 -4.63
C LEU A 129 3.55 0.67 -4.10
N THR A 130 4.42 1.42 -4.76
CA THR A 130 5.80 1.65 -4.33
C THR A 130 5.85 2.27 -2.94
N ALA A 131 5.00 3.26 -2.66
CA ALA A 131 4.93 3.87 -1.34
C ALA A 131 4.47 2.85 -0.27
N MET A 132 3.48 2.02 -0.56
CA MET A 132 3.02 0.97 0.36
C MET A 132 4.05 -0.15 0.56
N VAL A 133 4.77 -0.55 -0.49
CA VAL A 133 5.89 -1.49 -0.41
C VAL A 133 7.02 -0.92 0.45
N ALA A 134 7.39 0.35 0.26
CA ALA A 134 8.41 1.00 1.07
C ALA A 134 8.02 1.06 2.56
N ALA A 135 6.77 1.48 2.86
CA ALA A 135 6.24 1.46 4.21
C ALA A 135 6.27 0.05 4.83
N THR A 136 5.89 -0.96 4.06
CA THR A 136 5.89 -2.38 4.49
C THR A 136 7.32 -2.85 4.74
N ALA A 137 8.27 -2.61 3.83
CA ALA A 137 9.66 -3.03 3.98
C ALA A 137 10.31 -2.40 5.22
N TRP A 138 10.17 -1.08 5.41
CA TRP A 138 10.69 -0.39 6.59
C TRP A 138 9.98 -0.80 7.89
N SER A 139 8.80 -1.41 7.81
CA SER A 139 8.14 -1.98 8.98
C SER A 139 8.86 -3.22 9.53
N PHE A 140 9.63 -3.91 8.68
CA PHE A 140 10.45 -5.07 9.04
C PHE A 140 11.91 -4.71 9.34
N ASP A 141 12.37 -3.55 8.90
CA ASP A 141 13.70 -3.02 9.16
C ASP A 141 13.78 -2.45 10.59
N ALA A 142 13.96 -3.33 11.58
CA ALA A 142 14.35 -2.94 12.93
C ALA A 142 15.89 -2.96 13.00
N PRO A 143 16.55 -1.93 13.56
CA PRO A 143 17.98 -2.04 13.83
C PRO A 143 18.18 -3.25 14.73
N ALA A 144 19.04 -4.18 14.30
CA ALA A 144 19.53 -5.24 15.17
C ALA A 144 20.04 -4.56 16.43
N THR A 145 19.37 -4.85 17.56
CA THR A 145 19.77 -4.36 18.86
C THR A 145 21.27 -4.52 19.00
N THR A 146 21.93 -3.46 19.43
CA THR A 146 23.33 -3.33 19.81
C THR A 146 23.78 -4.49 20.73
N ALA A 147 23.93 -5.70 20.19
CA ALA A 147 24.31 -6.90 20.93
C ALA A 147 25.84 -7.08 20.97
N THR A 148 26.60 -6.06 20.58
CA THR A 148 28.07 -6.07 20.56
C THR A 148 28.66 -5.07 21.55
N ALA A 149 27.86 -4.21 22.20
CA ALA A 149 28.39 -3.24 23.16
C ALA A 149 28.57 -3.81 24.59
N ASP A 150 27.78 -4.82 24.99
CA ASP A 150 27.92 -5.40 26.35
C ASP A 150 29.06 -6.42 26.46
N THR A 151 29.49 -7.07 25.38
CA THR A 151 30.62 -8.03 25.44
C THR A 151 31.98 -7.33 25.56
N ALA A 152 32.09 -6.05 25.19
CA ALA A 152 33.33 -5.29 25.29
C ALA A 152 33.57 -4.66 26.67
N ALA A 153 32.53 -4.55 27.51
CA ALA A 153 32.65 -3.96 28.85
C ALA A 153 33.02 -4.99 29.94
N GLU A 154 32.74 -6.28 29.74
CA GLU A 154 33.06 -7.34 30.71
C GLU A 154 34.50 -7.89 30.58
N SER A 155 35.18 -7.70 29.45
CA SER A 155 36.54 -8.26 29.24
C SER A 155 37.68 -7.34 29.71
N GLY A 156 37.37 -6.22 30.39
CA GLY A 156 38.34 -5.15 30.68
C GLY A 156 38.77 -4.99 32.15
N THR A 157 38.25 -5.79 33.09
CA THR A 157 38.42 -5.50 34.54
C THR A 157 39.27 -6.52 35.30
N ASP A 158 40.02 -7.40 34.62
CA ASP A 158 40.77 -8.46 35.34
C ASP A 158 42.23 -8.54 34.91
N THR A 159 43.04 -7.50 35.20
CA THR A 159 44.50 -7.65 35.29
C THR A 159 45.19 -6.47 36.01
N ASP A 160 45.34 -6.57 37.34
CA ASP A 160 46.50 -6.13 38.16
C ASP A 160 46.13 -6.36 39.65
N ALA A 161 46.89 -6.96 40.56
CA ALA A 161 48.28 -7.43 40.57
C ALA A 161 48.48 -8.52 41.65
N THR A 162 49.46 -9.36 41.36
CA THR A 162 50.23 -10.42 42.06
C THR A 162 50.27 -10.52 43.60
N PRO A 163 50.45 -11.75 44.16
CA PRO A 163 50.71 -11.99 45.58
C PRO A 163 52.21 -12.09 45.90
N SER A 164 52.65 -11.56 47.04
CA SER A 164 53.91 -11.97 47.67
C SER A 164 53.87 -11.81 49.19
N SER A 165 53.99 -12.95 49.86
CA SER A 165 54.29 -13.17 51.27
C SER A 165 55.71 -12.75 51.63
N ASP A 166 55.85 -12.06 52.77
CA ASP A 166 56.76 -12.36 53.90
C ASP A 166 56.56 -11.34 55.04
#